data_AF-B9TL83-F1
#
_entry.id   AF-B9TL83-F1
#
_cell.length_a   1.000
_cell.length_b   1.000
_cell.length_c   1.000
_cell.angle_alpha   90.00
_cell.angle_beta   90.00
_cell.angle_gamma   90.00
#
_symmetry.space_group_name_H-M   'P 1'
#
loop_
_entity.id
_entity.type
_entity.pdbx_description
1 polymer ?
#
loop_
_entity_poly.entity_id
_entity_poly.type
_entity_poly.pdbx_seq_one_letter_code
_entity_poly.pdbx_strand_id
1 'polypeptide(L)'
;MWGGLSYWYTNGRQTNWDVSKTSSASWTRWNTSYNNGFAEVRHTLDNGWALEASVTRGDRKGDSQLLYLYGYPDATTGAGMVPFGGAYLTRTEQTNASLQASGPFQLFGRKHEAAVGYLYSKADFSSNRRPEGALADTGNYNNWNGAAYPEPTWGAPIFYEQSLTRQDAVYGVARFSLADPLKFIVGARVTNYKKTGQVAGSAAYEVKNDNELTPYAGLVYDINNTYSAYASYTSIFQPQNYKDISGKTLDPVRGKAAEAGIKAEFLDGRVNASAAVFHIKQDNLAQAAGTTQHDGGLPEAYYVGADGATSRGIELE
;
A
#
# COMPACT_ATOMS: atom_id res chain seq x y z
N MET A 1 -16.51 -13.19 -2.85
CA MET A 1 -16.86 -13.14 -1.42
C MET A 1 -16.33 -11.84 -0.85
N TRP A 2 -17.14 -11.05 -0.14
CA TRP A 2 -16.68 -9.80 0.48
C TRP A 2 -16.12 -10.03 1.90
N GLY A 3 -16.69 -10.98 2.62
CA GLY A 3 -16.18 -11.46 3.91
C GLY A 3 -15.50 -12.82 3.82
N GLY A 4 -15.35 -13.46 4.99
CA GLY A 4 -14.88 -14.83 5.12
C GLY A 4 -15.98 -15.78 5.58
N LEU A 5 -15.60 -17.04 5.82
CA LEU A 5 -16.41 -17.99 6.56
C LEU A 5 -16.11 -17.85 8.05
N SER A 6 -17.11 -18.01 8.90
CA SER A 6 -16.90 -17.93 10.35
C SER A 6 -15.97 -19.05 10.82
N TYR A 7 -14.90 -18.71 11.55
CA TYR A 7 -13.93 -19.70 12.04
C TYR A 7 -14.41 -20.43 13.30
N TRP A 8 -15.35 -19.83 14.03
CA TRP A 8 -15.85 -20.34 15.31
C TRP A 8 -17.37 -20.48 15.30
N TYR A 9 -17.87 -21.50 15.97
CA TYR A 9 -19.27 -21.55 16.42
C TYR A 9 -19.44 -20.74 17.71
N THR A 10 -20.69 -20.39 18.06
CA THR A 10 -21.03 -19.71 19.33
C THR A 10 -20.53 -20.44 20.58
N ASN A 11 -20.35 -21.76 20.50
CA ASN A 11 -19.85 -22.60 21.59
C ASN A 11 -18.30 -22.68 21.67
N GLY A 12 -17.59 -21.90 20.85
CA GLY A 12 -16.13 -21.85 20.83
C GLY A 12 -15.44 -23.00 20.09
N ARG A 13 -16.18 -23.92 19.47
CA ARG A 13 -15.59 -24.95 18.59
C ARG A 13 -15.20 -24.34 17.25
N GLN A 14 -14.10 -24.81 16.69
CA GLN A 14 -13.71 -24.48 15.33
C GLN A 14 -14.73 -25.06 14.34
N THR A 15 -15.00 -24.30 13.29
CA THR A 15 -15.79 -24.77 12.16
C THR A 15 -14.92 -25.67 11.28
N ASN A 16 -15.55 -26.62 10.57
CA ASN A 16 -14.90 -27.47 9.58
C ASN A 16 -15.69 -27.38 8.27
N TRP A 17 -15.60 -26.23 7.62
CA TRP A 17 -16.33 -25.96 6.39
C TRP A 17 -15.74 -26.74 5.21
N ASP A 18 -16.62 -27.20 4.33
CA ASP A 18 -16.20 -27.73 3.03
C ASP A 18 -15.48 -26.64 2.20
N VAL A 19 -14.53 -27.05 1.37
CA VAL A 19 -13.80 -26.13 0.46
C VAL A 19 -14.73 -25.39 -0.51
N SER A 20 -15.92 -25.92 -0.77
CA SER A 20 -16.95 -25.32 -1.60
C SER A 20 -17.87 -24.34 -0.86
N LYS A 21 -17.80 -24.26 0.47
CA LYS A 21 -18.64 -23.38 1.29
C LYS A 21 -18.38 -21.91 0.92
N THR A 22 -19.44 -21.14 0.80
CA THR A 22 -19.37 -19.70 0.49
C THR A 22 -20.34 -18.92 1.37
N SER A 23 -20.01 -17.67 1.71
CA SER A 23 -20.94 -16.71 2.31
C SER A 23 -21.52 -15.72 1.29
N SER A 24 -21.13 -15.84 0.01
CA SER A 24 -21.61 -14.95 -1.06
C SER A 24 -23.06 -15.27 -1.42
N ALA A 25 -23.82 -14.26 -1.83
CA ALA A 25 -25.11 -14.44 -2.50
C ALA A 25 -24.96 -14.33 -4.03
N SER A 26 -25.88 -14.91 -4.80
CA SER A 26 -25.80 -14.99 -6.28
C SER A 26 -25.77 -13.63 -6.97
N TRP A 27 -26.41 -12.62 -6.39
CA TRP A 27 -26.47 -11.25 -6.91
C TRP A 27 -25.22 -10.42 -6.60
N THR A 28 -24.37 -10.89 -5.68
CA THR A 28 -23.18 -10.12 -5.28
C THR A 28 -22.20 -9.98 -6.44
N ARG A 29 -21.68 -8.77 -6.63
CA ARG A 29 -20.76 -8.45 -7.72
C ARG A 29 -19.82 -7.32 -7.34
N TRP A 30 -18.67 -7.30 -7.99
CA TRP A 30 -17.72 -6.19 -7.91
C TRP A 30 -17.12 -5.96 -9.30
N ASN A 31 -17.90 -5.32 -10.15
CA ASN A 31 -17.49 -5.03 -11.51
C ASN A 31 -16.46 -3.90 -11.47
N THR A 32 -15.29 -4.12 -12.07
CA THR A 32 -14.22 -3.14 -12.13
C THR A 32 -13.78 -2.97 -13.57
N SER A 33 -13.65 -1.72 -14.02
CA SER A 33 -13.08 -1.38 -15.33
C SER A 33 -11.87 -0.47 -15.15
N TYR A 34 -10.83 -0.71 -15.93
CA TYR A 34 -9.62 0.10 -15.92
C TYR A 34 -9.27 0.50 -17.35
N ASN A 35 -9.19 1.81 -17.59
CA ASN A 35 -8.68 2.36 -18.83
C ASN A 35 -7.37 3.08 -18.52
N ASN A 36 -6.32 2.78 -19.28
CA ASN A 36 -5.02 3.40 -19.10
C ASN A 36 -4.44 3.83 -20.45
N GLY A 37 -3.95 5.06 -20.51
CA GLY A 37 -3.17 5.58 -21.63
C GLY A 37 -1.79 5.99 -21.14
N PHE A 38 -0.77 5.78 -21.95
CA PHE A 38 0.59 6.17 -21.62
C PHE A 38 1.32 6.69 -22.86
N ALA A 39 2.34 7.51 -22.62
CA ALA A 39 3.31 7.93 -23.61
C ALA A 39 4.70 7.98 -22.97
N GLU A 40 5.70 7.52 -23.70
CA GLU A 40 7.09 7.50 -23.27
C GLU A 40 7.99 7.99 -24.40
N VAL A 41 8.98 8.80 -24.05
CA VAL A 41 10.05 9.23 -24.95
C VAL A 41 11.37 8.93 -24.27
N ARG A 42 12.23 8.21 -24.99
CA ARG A 42 13.60 7.94 -24.58
C ARG A 42 14.57 8.43 -25.65
N HIS A 43 15.61 9.14 -25.21
CA HIS A 43 16.69 9.61 -26.06
C HIS A 43 18.04 9.25 -25.44
N THR A 44 18.90 8.59 -26.21
CA THR A 44 20.27 8.27 -25.79
C THR A 44 21.22 9.28 -26.42
N LEU A 45 21.98 9.96 -25.57
CA LEU A 45 23.02 10.92 -25.92
C LEU A 45 24.31 10.18 -26.30
N ASP A 46 25.16 10.83 -27.09
CA ASP A 46 26.44 10.26 -27.57
C ASP A 46 27.40 9.87 -26.44
N ASN A 47 27.27 10.49 -25.26
CA ASN A 47 28.07 10.19 -24.07
C ASN A 47 27.54 8.98 -23.26
N GLY A 48 26.53 8.27 -23.78
CA GLY A 48 25.92 7.10 -23.15
C GLY A 48 24.87 7.42 -22.08
N TRP A 49 24.55 8.69 -21.84
CA TRP A 49 23.41 9.06 -20.99
C TRP A 49 22.09 8.85 -21.73
N ALA A 50 21.09 8.32 -21.03
CA ALA A 50 19.72 8.21 -21.49
C ALA A 50 18.84 9.22 -20.75
N LEU A 51 18.05 9.97 -21.51
CA LEU A 51 16.97 10.82 -21.03
C LEU A 51 15.65 10.09 -21.27
N GLU A 52 14.82 9.97 -20.25
CA GLU A 52 13.52 9.31 -20.32
C GLU A 52 12.45 10.23 -19.74
N ALA A 53 11.35 10.37 -20.47
CA ALA A 53 10.16 11.09 -20.04
C ALA A 53 8.95 10.18 -20.25
N SER A 54 8.14 10.00 -19.20
CA SER A 54 6.92 9.21 -19.30
C SER A 54 5.73 9.92 -18.67
N VAL A 55 4.54 9.68 -19.22
CA VAL A 55 3.27 10.05 -18.62
C VAL A 55 2.29 8.91 -18.74
N THR A 56 1.55 8.65 -17.68
CA THR A 56 0.48 7.64 -17.63
C THR A 56 -0.79 8.27 -17.04
N ARG A 57 -1.93 8.07 -17.70
CA ARG A 57 -3.26 8.49 -17.22
C ARG A 57 -4.16 7.26 -17.14
N GLY A 58 -4.64 6.97 -15.94
CA GLY A 58 -5.59 5.91 -15.65
C GLY A 58 -6.94 6.44 -15.18
N ASP A 59 -8.01 5.77 -15.57
CA ASP A 59 -9.38 5.91 -15.04
C ASP A 59 -9.87 4.52 -14.61
N ARG A 60 -10.03 4.34 -13.30
CA ARG A 60 -10.57 3.12 -12.69
C ARG A 60 -11.98 3.40 -12.22
N LYS A 61 -12.94 2.56 -12.62
CA LYS A 61 -14.32 2.59 -12.10
C LYS A 61 -14.64 1.26 -11.46
N GLY A 62 -15.43 1.30 -10.40
CA GLY A 62 -15.97 0.14 -9.70
C GLY A 62 -17.46 0.31 -9.45
N ASP A 63 -18.23 -0.73 -9.73
CA ASP A 63 -19.64 -0.85 -9.33
C ASP A 63 -19.81 -2.16 -8.57
N SER A 64 -20.11 -2.04 -7.29
CA SER A 64 -20.22 -3.16 -6.37
C SER A 64 -21.61 -3.24 -5.74
N GLN A 65 -22.02 -4.47 -5.48
CA GLN A 65 -23.12 -4.85 -4.61
C GLN A 65 -22.66 -6.10 -3.85
N LEU A 66 -22.59 -6.00 -2.54
CA LEU A 66 -21.86 -6.91 -1.70
C LEU A 66 -22.75 -7.34 -0.54
N LEU A 67 -22.51 -8.56 -0.07
CA LEU A 67 -23.09 -9.11 1.15
C LEU A 67 -21.93 -9.56 2.05
N TYR A 68 -21.93 -9.06 3.27
CA TYR A 68 -21.05 -9.50 4.35
C TYR A 68 -21.92 -10.19 5.39
N LEU A 69 -21.56 -11.42 5.76
CA LEU A 69 -22.21 -12.14 6.86
C LEU A 69 -21.23 -12.16 8.03
N TYR A 70 -21.64 -11.60 9.17
CA TYR A 70 -20.79 -11.50 10.35
C TYR A 70 -21.42 -12.14 11.57
N GLY A 71 -20.58 -12.51 12.54
CA GLY A 71 -20.99 -13.22 13.74
C GLY A 71 -20.50 -14.66 13.77
N TYR A 72 -21.01 -15.40 14.75
CA TYR A 72 -20.71 -16.80 14.98
C TYR A 72 -22.01 -17.58 14.86
N PRO A 73 -22.12 -18.56 13.94
CA PRO A 73 -23.30 -19.39 13.85
C PRO A 73 -23.35 -20.33 15.06
N ASP A 74 -24.56 -20.68 15.49
CA ASP A 74 -24.76 -21.76 16.44
C ASP A 74 -24.47 -23.11 15.80
N ALA A 75 -23.77 -23.99 16.53
CA ALA A 75 -23.30 -25.26 15.98
C ALA A 75 -24.46 -26.22 15.60
N THR A 76 -25.62 -26.09 16.23
CA THR A 76 -26.76 -26.99 16.02
C THR A 76 -27.75 -26.39 15.02
N THR A 77 -28.10 -25.13 15.22
CA THR A 77 -29.17 -24.44 14.48
C THR A 77 -28.65 -23.62 13.30
N GLY A 78 -27.37 -23.25 13.30
CA GLY A 78 -26.74 -22.36 12.31
C GLY A 78 -27.18 -20.90 12.40
N ALA A 79 -28.03 -20.53 13.37
CA ALA A 79 -28.49 -19.16 13.57
C ALA A 79 -27.40 -18.28 14.19
N GLY A 80 -27.54 -16.95 14.06
CA GLY A 80 -26.64 -15.97 14.70
C GLY A 80 -25.72 -15.20 13.74
N MET A 81 -25.82 -15.48 12.43
CA MET A 81 -25.17 -14.65 11.42
C MET A 81 -26.02 -13.42 11.10
N VAL A 82 -25.38 -12.25 11.04
CA VAL A 82 -26.03 -10.98 10.71
C VAL A 82 -25.60 -10.55 9.31
N PRO A 83 -26.54 -10.19 8.43
CA PRO A 83 -26.21 -9.72 7.09
C PRO A 83 -25.94 -8.21 7.10
N PHE A 84 -24.96 -7.79 6.30
CA PHE A 84 -24.64 -6.40 6.02
C PHE A 84 -24.42 -6.22 4.52
N GLY A 85 -25.11 -5.27 3.92
CA GLY A 85 -25.01 -4.96 2.50
C GLY A 85 -24.04 -3.81 2.26
N GLY A 86 -23.40 -3.84 1.10
CA GLY A 86 -22.53 -2.75 0.66
C GLY A 86 -22.67 -2.54 -0.83
N ALA A 87 -23.08 -1.35 -1.26
CA ALA A 87 -23.13 -1.01 -2.67
C ALA A 87 -22.42 0.30 -2.94
N TYR A 88 -21.30 0.23 -3.65
CA TYR A 88 -20.40 1.36 -3.88
C TYR A 88 -20.12 1.57 -5.35
N LEU A 89 -20.22 2.82 -5.76
CA LEU A 89 -19.75 3.35 -7.03
C LEU A 89 -18.45 4.11 -6.78
N THR A 90 -17.32 3.52 -7.16
CA THR A 90 -15.99 4.11 -6.96
C THR A 90 -15.40 4.58 -8.27
N ARG A 91 -14.70 5.70 -8.26
CA ARG A 91 -13.88 6.17 -9.38
C ARG A 91 -12.53 6.67 -8.89
N THR A 92 -11.45 6.28 -9.58
CA THR A 92 -10.10 6.80 -9.38
C THR A 92 -9.54 7.30 -10.70
N GLU A 93 -9.25 8.59 -10.79
CA GLU A 93 -8.53 9.18 -11.91
C GLU A 93 -7.10 9.51 -11.48
N GLN A 94 -6.11 8.91 -12.13
CA GLN A 94 -4.71 9.05 -11.73
C GLN A 94 -3.84 9.47 -12.90
N THR A 95 -3.03 10.51 -12.69
CA THR A 95 -1.95 10.90 -13.60
C THR A 95 -0.63 10.70 -12.89
N ASN A 96 0.29 9.99 -13.54
CA ASN A 96 1.69 9.88 -13.13
C ASN A 96 2.56 10.44 -14.25
N ALA A 97 3.61 11.19 -13.90
CA ALA A 97 4.61 11.67 -14.84
C ALA A 97 6.01 11.48 -14.26
N SER A 98 6.97 11.14 -15.10
CA SER A 98 8.38 10.99 -14.72
C SER A 98 9.28 11.69 -15.73
N LEU A 99 10.39 12.23 -15.21
CA LEU A 99 11.56 12.65 -15.99
C LEU A 99 12.79 12.03 -15.33
N GLN A 100 13.65 11.39 -16.11
CA GLN A 100 14.86 10.75 -15.62
C GLN A 100 16.02 10.98 -16.57
N ALA A 101 17.20 11.22 -16.01
CA ALA A 101 18.47 11.14 -16.70
C ALA A 101 19.32 10.07 -16.02
N SER A 102 19.89 9.14 -16.78
CA SER A 102 20.78 8.11 -16.24
C SER A 102 21.92 7.80 -17.19
N GLY A 103 23.09 7.47 -16.68
CA GLY A 103 24.23 7.19 -17.53
C GLY A 103 25.54 7.00 -16.79
N PRO A 104 26.62 6.73 -17.52
CA PRO A 104 27.93 6.53 -16.95
C PRO A 104 28.63 7.85 -16.64
N PHE A 105 29.57 7.80 -15.69
CA PHE A 105 30.55 8.87 -15.47
C PHE A 105 31.90 8.29 -15.05
N GLN A 106 32.97 9.05 -15.26
CA GLN A 106 34.34 8.66 -14.90
C GLN A 106 34.79 9.40 -13.65
N LEU A 107 35.31 8.68 -12.66
CA LEU A 107 35.90 9.26 -11.46
C LEU A 107 37.02 8.33 -10.95
N PHE A 108 38.15 8.88 -10.50
CA PHE A 108 39.31 8.11 -10.01
C PHE A 108 39.78 6.96 -10.93
N GLY A 109 39.72 7.17 -12.25
CA GLY A 109 40.14 6.14 -13.22
C GLY A 109 39.16 4.98 -13.41
N ARG A 110 37.97 5.03 -12.80
CA ARG A 110 36.93 4.01 -12.91
C ARG A 110 35.63 4.57 -13.51
N LYS A 111 34.89 3.69 -14.18
CA LYS A 111 33.54 3.96 -14.68
C LYS A 111 32.51 3.68 -13.59
N HIS A 112 31.61 4.61 -13.39
CA HIS A 112 30.50 4.58 -12.44
C HIS A 112 29.19 4.87 -13.17
N GLU A 113 28.06 4.71 -12.49
CA GLU A 113 26.74 5.01 -13.04
C GLU A 113 25.96 5.92 -12.09
N ALA A 114 25.16 6.82 -12.63
CA ALA A 114 24.27 7.67 -11.85
C ALA A 114 22.90 7.78 -12.53
N ALA A 115 21.90 8.08 -11.72
CA ALA A 115 20.59 8.50 -12.18
C ALA A 115 20.06 9.65 -11.31
N VAL A 116 19.35 10.57 -11.93
CA VAL A 116 18.58 11.63 -11.29
C VAL A 116 17.21 11.70 -11.94
N GLY A 117 16.17 11.95 -11.17
CA GLY A 117 14.84 12.06 -11.73
C GLY A 117 13.86 12.85 -10.89
N TYR A 118 12.79 13.26 -11.56
CA TYR A 118 11.61 13.90 -11.00
C TYR A 118 10.40 13.01 -11.23
N LEU A 119 9.52 12.93 -10.24
CA LEU A 119 8.30 12.15 -10.25
C LEU A 119 7.15 13.04 -9.82
N TYR A 120 6.01 12.90 -10.49
CA TYR A 120 4.76 13.55 -10.14
C TYR A 120 3.62 12.53 -10.18
N SER A 121 2.73 12.59 -9.20
CA SER A 121 1.51 11.79 -9.13
C SER A 121 0.35 12.62 -8.59
N LYS A 122 -0.80 12.49 -9.25
CA LYS A 122 -2.08 13.04 -8.78
C LYS A 122 -3.14 11.97 -8.92
N ALA A 123 -3.79 11.62 -7.82
CA ALA A 123 -4.90 10.67 -7.77
C ALA A 123 -6.14 11.35 -7.18
N ASP A 124 -7.21 11.39 -7.96
CA ASP A 124 -8.54 11.86 -7.55
C ASP A 124 -9.44 10.64 -7.35
N PHE A 125 -9.98 10.48 -6.14
CA PHE A 125 -10.83 9.38 -5.76
C PHE A 125 -12.20 9.91 -5.34
N SER A 126 -13.25 9.25 -5.81
CA SER A 126 -14.62 9.46 -5.35
C SER A 126 -15.31 8.12 -5.13
N SER A 127 -16.21 8.11 -4.15
CA SER A 127 -17.10 7.01 -3.83
C SER A 127 -18.48 7.54 -3.50
N ASN A 128 -19.48 7.04 -4.21
CA ASN A 128 -20.88 7.15 -3.81
C ASN A 128 -21.35 5.79 -3.30
N ARG A 129 -22.19 5.77 -2.28
CA ARG A 129 -22.87 4.55 -1.82
C ARG A 129 -24.33 4.55 -2.23
N ARG A 130 -24.89 3.38 -2.50
CA ARG A 130 -26.34 3.20 -2.63
C ARG A 130 -26.89 2.77 -1.26
N PRO A 131 -27.81 3.53 -0.64
CA PRO A 131 -28.44 3.10 0.62
C PRO A 131 -29.09 1.73 0.45
N GLU A 132 -28.92 0.85 1.42
CA GLU A 132 -29.52 -0.48 1.43
C GLU A 132 -30.93 -0.45 2.01
N GLY A 133 -31.82 -1.24 1.42
CA GLY A 133 -33.09 -1.61 2.03
C GLY A 133 -32.94 -2.72 3.08
N ALA A 134 -34.07 -3.22 3.59
CA ALA A 134 -34.06 -4.32 4.54
C ALA A 134 -33.46 -5.59 3.93
N LEU A 135 -32.54 -6.22 4.66
CA LEU A 135 -31.95 -7.51 4.32
C LEU A 135 -32.79 -8.64 4.95
N ALA A 136 -32.89 -9.76 4.24
CA ALA A 136 -33.54 -10.96 4.76
C ALA A 136 -32.73 -11.57 5.91
N ASP A 137 -33.38 -12.33 6.80
CA ASP A 137 -32.65 -13.10 7.80
C ASP A 137 -31.74 -14.15 7.13
N THR A 138 -30.59 -14.41 7.74
CA THR A 138 -29.62 -15.37 7.18
C THR A 138 -30.01 -16.83 7.43
N GLY A 139 -30.94 -17.07 8.37
CA GLY A 139 -31.43 -18.38 8.74
C GLY A 139 -30.33 -19.30 9.26
N ASN A 140 -30.37 -20.56 8.82
CA ASN A 140 -29.38 -21.56 9.20
C ASN A 140 -28.14 -21.44 8.30
N TYR A 141 -27.08 -20.82 8.83
CA TYR A 141 -25.82 -20.64 8.12
C TYR A 141 -25.09 -21.95 7.81
N ASN A 142 -25.27 -23.01 8.61
CA ASN A 142 -24.68 -24.32 8.33
C ASN A 142 -25.16 -24.83 6.97
N ASN A 143 -26.43 -24.56 6.64
CA ASN A 143 -27.07 -24.85 5.34
C ASN A 143 -27.26 -23.60 4.46
N TRP A 144 -26.43 -22.56 4.65
CA TRP A 144 -26.49 -21.32 3.86
C TRP A 144 -26.55 -21.60 2.36
N ASN A 145 -27.58 -21.04 1.71
CA ASN A 145 -27.75 -21.05 0.27
C ASN A 145 -27.81 -19.62 -0.26
N GLY A 146 -26.65 -19.07 -0.58
CA GLY A 146 -26.55 -17.73 -1.15
C GLY A 146 -27.22 -17.58 -2.51
N ALA A 147 -27.49 -18.66 -3.25
CA ALA A 147 -28.21 -18.56 -4.51
C ALA A 147 -29.69 -18.21 -4.32
N ALA A 148 -30.26 -18.58 -3.17
CA ALA A 148 -31.66 -18.29 -2.80
C ALA A 148 -31.82 -17.02 -1.95
N TYR A 149 -30.72 -16.41 -1.49
CA TYR A 149 -30.77 -15.21 -0.67
C TYR A 149 -31.11 -13.98 -1.53
N PRO A 150 -32.22 -13.27 -1.25
CA PRO A 150 -32.71 -12.21 -2.14
C PRO A 150 -31.79 -10.98 -2.16
N GLU A 151 -31.71 -10.31 -3.31
CA GLU A 151 -31.07 -9.00 -3.41
C GLU A 151 -31.94 -7.96 -2.70
N PRO A 152 -31.39 -7.12 -1.79
CA PRO A 152 -32.15 -6.02 -1.20
C PRO A 152 -32.45 -4.94 -2.25
N THR A 153 -33.38 -4.05 -1.93
CA THR A 153 -33.53 -2.83 -2.72
C THR A 153 -32.34 -1.89 -2.48
N TRP A 154 -31.86 -1.25 -3.54
CA TRP A 154 -30.79 -0.25 -3.46
C TRP A 154 -31.33 1.13 -3.81
N GLY A 155 -31.13 2.10 -2.93
CA GLY A 155 -31.51 3.49 -3.16
C GLY A 155 -30.64 4.21 -4.21
N ALA A 156 -31.01 5.45 -4.50
CA ALA A 156 -30.21 6.32 -5.37
C ALA A 156 -28.80 6.55 -4.77
N PRO A 157 -27.74 6.62 -5.60
CA PRO A 157 -26.39 6.90 -5.12
C PRO A 157 -26.31 8.23 -4.38
N ILE A 158 -25.71 8.22 -3.20
CA ILE A 158 -25.40 9.40 -2.39
C ILE A 158 -23.89 9.47 -2.13
N PHE A 159 -23.38 10.68 -1.90
CA PHE A 159 -21.98 10.90 -1.55
C PHE A 159 -21.56 10.04 -0.36
N TYR A 160 -20.40 9.40 -0.45
CA TYR A 160 -19.80 8.64 0.64
C TYR A 160 -18.41 9.14 1.00
N GLU A 161 -17.49 9.20 0.05
CA GLU A 161 -16.13 9.68 0.29
C GLU A 161 -15.54 10.32 -0.98
N GLN A 162 -14.67 11.29 -0.80
CA GLN A 162 -13.75 11.74 -1.84
C GLN A 162 -12.38 12.03 -1.26
N SER A 163 -11.33 11.87 -2.07
CA SER A 163 -10.00 12.34 -1.72
C SER A 163 -9.17 12.73 -2.93
N LEU A 164 -8.29 13.69 -2.75
CA LEU A 164 -7.30 14.12 -3.72
C LEU A 164 -5.92 13.94 -3.11
N THR A 165 -5.11 13.06 -3.70
CA THR A 165 -3.71 12.83 -3.32
C THR A 165 -2.80 13.44 -4.38
N ARG A 166 -1.80 14.21 -3.95
CA ARG A 166 -0.73 14.76 -4.78
C ARG A 166 0.61 14.38 -4.17
N GLN A 167 1.52 13.94 -5.01
CA GLN A 167 2.88 13.62 -4.61
C GLN A 167 3.84 14.07 -5.71
N ASP A 168 4.92 14.72 -5.32
CA ASP A 168 6.06 14.99 -6.19
C ASP A 168 7.35 14.63 -5.48
N ALA A 169 8.36 14.25 -6.24
CA ALA A 169 9.65 13.91 -5.67
C ALA A 169 10.79 14.17 -6.64
N VAL A 170 11.94 14.52 -6.07
CA VAL A 170 13.23 14.47 -6.75
C VAL A 170 14.04 13.34 -6.12
N TYR A 171 14.73 12.56 -6.94
CA TYR A 171 15.63 11.53 -6.46
C TYR A 171 16.96 11.56 -7.20
N GLY A 172 18.00 11.06 -6.54
CA GLY A 172 19.31 10.81 -7.13
C GLY A 172 19.91 9.54 -6.55
N VAL A 173 20.61 8.78 -7.38
CA VAL A 173 21.32 7.57 -7.00
C VAL A 173 22.61 7.44 -7.81
N ALA A 174 23.68 6.98 -7.17
CA ALA A 174 24.95 6.69 -7.82
C ALA A 174 25.44 5.29 -7.41
N ARG A 175 25.93 4.53 -8.39
CA ARG A 175 26.65 3.26 -8.21
C ARG A 175 28.12 3.48 -8.51
N PHE A 176 28.93 3.46 -7.46
CA PHE A 176 30.38 3.59 -7.53
C PHE A 176 31.06 2.22 -7.58
N SER A 177 31.76 1.92 -8.67
CA SER A 177 32.79 0.87 -8.72
C SER A 177 34.01 1.28 -7.88
N LEU A 178 34.11 0.83 -6.62
CA LEU A 178 35.22 1.15 -5.72
C LEU A 178 36.47 0.32 -6.03
N ALA A 179 36.26 -0.95 -6.34
CA ALA A 179 37.25 -1.90 -6.84
C ALA A 179 36.57 -2.84 -7.85
N ASP A 180 37.33 -3.70 -8.52
CA ASP A 180 36.76 -4.63 -9.50
C ASP A 180 35.64 -5.51 -8.90
N PRO A 181 35.79 -6.07 -7.68
CA PRO A 181 34.71 -6.82 -7.03
C PRO A 181 33.79 -5.97 -6.15
N LEU A 182 34.07 -4.68 -5.91
CA LEU A 182 33.40 -3.91 -4.86
C LEU A 182 32.63 -2.71 -5.42
N LYS A 183 31.31 -2.73 -5.22
CA LYS A 183 30.39 -1.68 -5.68
C LYS A 183 29.66 -1.06 -4.47
N PHE A 184 29.62 0.25 -4.42
CA PHE A 184 28.86 1.01 -3.42
C PHE A 184 27.75 1.79 -4.10
N ILE A 185 26.54 1.72 -3.57
CA ILE A 185 25.36 2.42 -4.07
C ILE A 185 24.90 3.37 -2.99
N VAL A 186 24.66 4.63 -3.35
CA VAL A 186 24.10 5.64 -2.45
C VAL A 186 23.09 6.48 -3.21
N GLY A 187 21.98 6.79 -2.55
CA GLY A 187 20.94 7.62 -3.13
C GLY A 187 20.01 8.17 -2.08
N ALA A 188 19.18 9.10 -2.54
CA ALA A 188 18.10 9.65 -1.73
C ALA A 188 16.95 10.12 -2.61
N ARG A 189 15.75 10.13 -2.03
CA ARG A 189 14.55 10.71 -2.59
C ARG A 189 13.97 11.71 -1.61
N VAL A 190 13.67 12.93 -2.07
CA VAL A 190 12.93 13.94 -1.31
C VAL A 190 11.53 14.02 -1.87
N THR A 191 10.52 13.79 -1.04
CA THR A 191 9.11 13.71 -1.45
C THR A 191 8.27 14.75 -0.75
N ASN A 192 7.43 15.46 -1.52
CA ASN A 192 6.31 16.22 -0.99
C ASN A 192 5.03 15.39 -1.16
N TYR A 193 4.20 15.34 -0.14
CA TYR A 193 2.95 14.61 -0.12
C TYR A 193 1.83 15.47 0.44
N LYS A 194 0.69 15.50 -0.25
CA LYS A 194 -0.53 16.14 0.24
C LYS A 194 -1.74 15.28 -0.11
N LYS A 195 -2.58 14.99 0.88
CA LYS A 195 -3.89 14.36 0.70
C LYS A 195 -4.97 15.21 1.37
N THR A 196 -5.97 15.61 0.61
CA THR A 196 -7.20 16.20 1.16
C THR A 196 -8.34 15.22 0.96
N GLY A 197 -9.28 15.14 1.91
CA GLY A 197 -10.41 14.23 1.77
C GLY A 197 -11.60 14.64 2.61
N GLN A 198 -12.73 14.00 2.31
CA GLN A 198 -13.97 14.17 3.03
C GLN A 198 -14.75 12.87 2.99
N VAL A 199 -15.30 12.48 4.13
CA VAL A 199 -16.23 11.35 4.27
C VAL A 199 -17.58 11.90 4.71
N ALA A 200 -18.67 11.30 4.23
CA ALA A 200 -20.02 11.67 4.62
C ALA A 200 -20.19 11.60 6.14
N GLY A 201 -20.69 12.68 6.74
CA GLY A 201 -20.83 12.79 8.20
C GLY A 201 -19.54 13.15 8.95
N SER A 202 -18.46 13.53 8.27
CA SER A 202 -17.21 13.99 8.87
C SER A 202 -16.74 15.32 8.28
N ALA A 203 -15.95 16.07 9.04
CA ALA A 203 -15.27 17.26 8.54
C ALA A 203 -14.23 16.87 7.45
N ALA A 204 -13.96 17.79 6.53
CA ALA A 204 -12.86 17.62 5.60
C ALA A 204 -11.52 17.57 6.37
N TYR A 205 -10.57 16.79 5.86
CA TYR A 205 -9.26 16.63 6.46
C TYR A 205 -8.14 16.87 5.45
N GLU A 206 -6.97 17.20 5.96
CA GLU A 206 -5.74 17.35 5.19
C GLU A 206 -4.59 16.63 5.90
N VAL A 207 -3.82 15.85 5.14
CA VAL A 207 -2.54 15.27 5.53
C VAL A 207 -1.47 15.87 4.63
N LYS A 208 -0.42 16.43 5.20
CA LYS A 208 0.66 17.10 4.47
C LYS A 208 2.02 16.73 5.08
N ASN A 209 2.95 16.34 4.22
CA ASN A 209 4.35 16.11 4.57
C ASN A 209 5.22 16.77 3.49
N ASP A 210 6.02 17.74 3.89
CA ASP A 210 6.91 18.47 2.98
C ASP A 210 8.35 17.96 3.16
N ASN A 211 9.06 17.82 2.04
CA ASN A 211 10.49 17.50 2.01
C ASN A 211 10.91 16.22 2.76
N GLU A 212 10.09 15.16 2.73
CA GLU A 212 10.41 13.89 3.38
C GLU A 212 11.57 13.18 2.65
N LEU A 213 12.69 13.04 3.37
CA LEU A 213 13.90 12.40 2.89
C LEU A 213 13.84 10.88 3.09
N THR A 214 14.04 10.14 2.00
CA THR A 214 14.13 8.68 1.98
C THR A 214 15.53 8.29 1.49
N PRO A 215 16.47 7.94 2.39
CA PRO A 215 17.82 7.53 2.01
C PRO A 215 17.88 6.08 1.54
N TYR A 216 18.91 5.79 0.75
CA TYR A 216 19.28 4.46 0.28
C TYR A 216 20.81 4.32 0.32
N ALA A 217 21.30 3.21 0.88
CA ALA A 217 22.71 2.83 0.80
C ALA A 217 22.84 1.32 0.62
N GLY A 218 23.80 0.88 -0.18
CA GLY A 218 24.07 -0.53 -0.43
C GLY A 218 25.51 -0.79 -0.77
N LEU A 219 26.01 -1.96 -0.42
CA LEU A 219 27.34 -2.46 -0.76
C LEU A 219 27.17 -3.84 -1.38
N VAL A 220 27.88 -4.10 -2.48
CA VAL A 220 27.93 -5.41 -3.14
C VAL A 220 29.39 -5.78 -3.33
N TYR A 221 29.76 -6.98 -2.89
CA TYR A 221 31.09 -7.55 -3.04
C TYR A 221 31.01 -8.89 -3.79
N ASP A 222 31.60 -8.92 -4.98
CA ASP A 222 31.71 -10.11 -5.81
C ASP A 222 32.82 -11.00 -5.22
N ILE A 223 32.44 -12.11 -4.59
CA ILE A 223 33.37 -13.05 -3.94
C ILE A 223 34.11 -13.86 -5.01
N ASN A 224 33.37 -14.27 -6.04
CA ASN A 224 33.87 -14.92 -7.24
C ASN A 224 32.81 -14.81 -8.36
N ASN A 225 32.99 -15.54 -9.46
CA ASN A 225 32.08 -15.50 -10.60
C ASN A 225 30.66 -16.05 -10.32
N THR A 226 30.44 -16.70 -9.17
CA THR A 226 29.17 -17.32 -8.79
C THR A 226 28.51 -16.58 -7.64
N TYR A 227 29.27 -16.16 -6.63
CA TYR A 227 28.72 -15.62 -5.38
C TYR A 227 29.04 -14.14 -5.19
N SER A 228 28.04 -13.37 -4.77
CA SER A 228 28.20 -11.99 -4.30
C SER A 228 27.56 -11.82 -2.92
N ALA A 229 28.27 -11.18 -2.00
CA ALA A 229 27.71 -10.72 -0.74
C ALA A 229 27.18 -9.29 -0.88
N TYR A 230 26.15 -8.95 -0.12
CA TYR A 230 25.64 -7.59 -0.08
C TYR A 230 25.18 -7.19 1.32
N ALA A 231 25.13 -5.88 1.54
CA ALA A 231 24.47 -5.26 2.67
C ALA A 231 23.74 -4.01 2.18
N SER A 232 22.57 -3.70 2.74
CA SER A 232 21.81 -2.52 2.38
C SER A 232 21.08 -1.91 3.57
N TYR A 233 20.85 -0.60 3.45
CA TYR A 233 19.98 0.17 4.30
C TYR A 233 19.00 0.92 3.42
N THR A 234 17.71 0.67 3.63
CA THR A 234 16.63 1.32 2.89
C THR A 234 15.63 1.93 3.87
N SER A 235 14.94 2.96 3.42
CA SER A 235 13.89 3.63 4.18
C SER A 235 12.65 3.79 3.33
N ILE A 236 11.50 3.91 3.99
CA ILE A 236 10.24 4.35 3.41
C ILE A 236 9.47 5.16 4.46
N PHE A 237 8.52 5.98 4.04
CA PHE A 237 7.60 6.65 4.96
C PHE A 237 6.15 6.48 4.52
N GLN A 238 5.23 6.54 5.49
CA GLN A 238 3.79 6.49 5.28
C GLN A 238 3.16 7.68 6.03
N PRO A 239 2.55 8.64 5.31
CA PRO A 239 1.76 9.72 5.91
C PRO A 239 0.66 9.18 6.83
N GLN A 240 0.40 9.89 7.93
CA GLN A 240 -0.64 9.53 8.89
C GLN A 240 -1.47 10.75 9.30
N ASN A 241 -2.76 10.55 9.59
CA ASN A 241 -3.71 11.61 9.91
C ASN A 241 -4.04 11.64 11.41
N TYR A 242 -3.01 11.65 12.25
CA TYR A 242 -3.15 11.68 13.70
C TYR A 242 -2.51 12.96 14.24
N LYS A 243 -3.12 13.56 15.25
CA LYS A 243 -2.68 14.83 15.84
C LYS A 243 -2.13 14.62 17.24
N ASP A 244 -1.10 15.40 17.57
CA ASP A 244 -0.58 15.49 18.93
C ASP A 244 -1.46 16.36 19.84
N ILE A 245 -1.05 16.51 21.10
CA ILE A 245 -1.77 17.30 22.12
C ILE A 245 -1.87 18.80 21.77
N SER A 246 -1.09 19.29 20.80
CA SER A 246 -1.13 20.67 20.30
C SER A 246 -2.01 20.82 19.06
N GLY A 247 -2.59 19.73 18.56
CA GLY A 247 -3.39 19.71 17.34
C GLY A 247 -2.57 19.63 16.06
N LYS A 248 -1.24 19.50 16.16
CA LYS A 248 -0.34 19.35 15.01
C LYS A 248 -0.38 17.89 14.53
N THR A 249 -0.46 17.69 13.21
CA THR A 249 -0.33 16.36 12.61
C THR A 249 1.05 15.76 12.92
N LEU A 250 1.08 14.50 13.36
CA LEU A 250 2.31 13.76 13.59
C LEU A 250 3.13 13.64 12.30
N ASP A 251 4.46 13.57 12.47
CA ASP A 251 5.39 13.19 11.40
C ASP A 251 4.93 11.85 10.76
N PRO A 252 5.38 11.46 9.54
CA PRO A 252 4.95 10.21 8.95
C PRO A 252 5.56 9.00 9.67
N VAL A 253 4.90 7.85 9.59
CA VAL A 253 5.48 6.57 10.03
C VAL A 253 6.67 6.26 9.14
N ARG A 254 7.81 5.86 9.71
CA ARG A 254 9.01 5.52 8.93
C ARG A 254 9.33 4.04 9.06
N GLY A 255 9.49 3.35 7.93
CA GLY A 255 10.04 2.01 7.88
C GLY A 255 11.53 2.08 7.52
N LYS A 256 12.38 1.46 8.32
CA LYS A 256 13.84 1.36 8.08
C LYS A 256 14.21 -0.11 8.00
N ALA A 257 14.82 -0.54 6.90
CA ALA A 257 15.25 -1.91 6.71
C ALA A 257 16.77 -1.95 6.59
N ALA A 258 17.40 -2.77 7.43
CA ALA A 258 18.79 -3.19 7.26
C ALA A 258 18.80 -4.66 6.85
N GLU A 259 19.51 -4.97 5.78
CA GLU A 259 19.56 -6.31 5.20
C GLU A 259 21.00 -6.67 4.83
N ALA A 260 21.38 -7.92 5.04
CA ALA A 260 22.63 -8.47 4.55
C ALA A 260 22.41 -9.89 4.04
N GLY A 261 23.09 -10.27 2.96
CA GLY A 261 22.87 -11.57 2.35
C GLY A 261 23.93 -11.96 1.35
N ILE A 262 23.76 -13.16 0.81
CA ILE A 262 24.56 -13.72 -0.29
C ILE A 262 23.60 -14.05 -1.42
N LYS A 263 24.00 -13.70 -2.63
CA LYS A 263 23.35 -14.10 -3.87
C LYS A 263 24.29 -15.00 -4.66
N ALA A 264 23.72 -16.00 -5.32
CA ALA A 264 24.44 -16.91 -6.18
C ALA A 264 23.81 -16.94 -7.57
N GLU A 265 24.64 -16.86 -8.60
CA GLU A 265 24.24 -16.98 -10.00
C GLU A 265 24.92 -18.22 -10.60
N PHE A 266 24.11 -19.17 -11.06
CA PHE A 266 24.57 -20.41 -11.69
C PHE A 266 24.09 -20.51 -13.13
N LEU A 267 24.81 -21.31 -13.93
CA LEU A 267 24.43 -21.67 -15.29
C LEU A 267 24.18 -20.43 -16.18
N ASP A 268 25.10 -19.46 -16.13
CA ASP A 268 25.02 -18.20 -16.88
C ASP A 268 23.68 -17.45 -16.65
N GLY A 269 23.30 -17.30 -15.38
CA GLY A 269 22.09 -16.58 -14.97
C GLY A 269 20.78 -17.38 -15.01
N ARG A 270 20.81 -18.66 -15.40
CA ARG A 270 19.58 -19.49 -15.50
C ARG A 270 19.02 -19.92 -14.16
N VAL A 271 19.88 -20.02 -13.13
CA VAL A 271 19.48 -20.35 -11.77
C VAL A 271 20.08 -19.33 -10.82
N ASN A 272 19.23 -18.71 -10.02
CA ASN A 272 19.63 -17.76 -9.00
C ASN A 272 19.19 -18.32 -7.65
N ALA A 273 20.03 -18.16 -6.64
CA ALA A 273 19.69 -18.49 -5.27
C ALA A 273 20.06 -17.30 -4.37
N SER A 274 19.32 -17.11 -3.28
CA SER A 274 19.62 -16.07 -2.31
C SER A 274 19.37 -16.52 -0.88
N ALA A 275 20.19 -15.98 0.02
CA ALA A 275 20.00 -16.10 1.45
C ALA A 275 20.24 -14.74 2.10
N ALA A 276 19.28 -14.26 2.88
CA ALA A 276 19.33 -12.95 3.49
C ALA A 276 18.91 -12.98 4.96
N VAL A 277 19.49 -12.10 5.75
CA VAL A 277 19.00 -11.73 7.08
C VAL A 277 18.55 -10.27 7.04
N PHE A 278 17.40 -9.98 7.63
CA PHE A 278 16.83 -8.64 7.63
C PHE A 278 16.38 -8.21 9.03
N HIS A 279 16.42 -6.90 9.24
CA HIS A 279 15.88 -6.23 10.41
C HIS A 279 15.16 -4.97 9.96
N ILE A 280 13.84 -4.96 10.15
CA ILE A 280 12.96 -3.85 9.80
C ILE A 280 12.44 -3.23 11.09
N LYS A 281 12.55 -1.90 11.20
CA LYS A 281 11.98 -1.12 12.29
C LYS A 281 10.97 -0.13 11.74
N GLN A 282 9.81 -0.09 12.38
CA GLN A 282 8.82 0.94 12.16
C GLN A 282 8.92 1.96 13.29
N ASP A 283 9.11 3.23 12.94
CA ASP A 283 9.21 4.33 13.90
C ASP A 283 8.06 5.30 13.70
N ASN A 284 7.74 6.04 14.76
CA ASN A 284 6.75 7.11 14.76
C ASN A 284 5.33 6.61 14.41
N LEU A 285 4.98 5.41 14.87
CA LEU A 285 3.63 4.89 14.78
C LEU A 285 2.73 5.63 15.77
N ALA A 286 1.60 6.17 15.32
CA ALA A 286 0.66 6.84 16.22
C ALA A 286 0.12 5.90 17.30
N GLN A 287 0.27 6.29 18.55
CA GLN A 287 -0.35 5.65 19.71
C GLN A 287 -1.19 6.67 20.46
N ALA A 288 -2.43 6.31 20.79
CA ALA A 288 -3.32 7.16 21.56
C ALA A 288 -2.73 7.38 22.96
N ALA A 289 -2.55 8.65 23.35
CA ALA A 289 -1.93 9.03 24.62
C ALA A 289 -2.94 9.65 25.61
N GLY A 290 -4.16 9.93 25.16
CA GLY A 290 -5.26 10.41 25.99
C GLY A 290 -6.28 11.18 25.17
N THR A 291 -7.13 11.94 25.86
CA THR A 291 -8.09 12.84 25.24
C THR A 291 -7.76 14.29 25.56
N THR A 292 -7.94 15.17 24.59
CA THR A 292 -7.83 16.62 24.74
C THR A 292 -9.05 17.29 24.12
N GLN A 293 -9.24 18.57 24.43
CA GLN A 293 -10.31 19.37 23.87
C GLN A 293 -9.69 20.60 23.22
N HIS A 294 -9.48 20.55 21.91
CA HIS A 294 -9.04 21.73 21.16
C HIS A 294 -10.22 22.66 20.90
N ASP A 295 -10.00 23.97 21.05
CA ASP A 295 -10.94 25.05 20.68
C ASP A 295 -12.36 24.92 21.23
N GLY A 296 -12.53 24.34 22.43
CA GLY A 296 -13.84 24.16 23.07
C GLY A 296 -14.75 23.12 22.38
N GLY A 297 -14.20 22.32 21.46
CA GLY A 297 -14.91 21.25 20.74
C GLY A 297 -15.27 20.04 21.61
N LEU A 298 -15.65 18.93 21.00
CA LEU A 298 -15.81 17.68 21.73
C LEU A 298 -14.44 17.09 22.12
N PRO A 299 -14.32 16.30 23.20
CA PRO A 299 -13.09 15.59 23.51
C PRO A 299 -12.66 14.70 22.34
N GLU A 300 -11.42 14.87 21.88
CA GLU A 300 -10.81 14.06 20.83
C GLU A 300 -9.56 13.36 21.36
N ALA A 301 -9.23 12.19 20.80
CA ALA A 301 -8.01 11.50 21.15
C ALA A 301 -6.80 12.26 20.59
N TYR A 302 -5.76 12.45 21.41
CA TYR A 302 -4.46 12.90 20.94
C TYR A 302 -3.46 11.73 20.94
N TYR A 303 -2.46 11.84 20.08
CA TYR A 303 -1.52 10.77 19.77
C TYR A 303 -0.08 11.21 19.99
N VAL A 304 0.78 10.23 20.27
CA VAL A 304 2.24 10.40 20.25
C VAL A 304 2.85 9.46 19.24
N GLY A 305 3.95 9.88 18.63
CA GLY A 305 4.80 9.00 17.83
C GLY A 305 5.56 8.05 18.72
N ALA A 306 5.34 6.74 18.56
CA ALA A 306 6.03 5.71 19.32
C ALA A 306 6.78 4.75 18.40
N ASP A 307 7.69 3.97 18.98
CA ASP A 307 8.28 2.83 18.29
C ASP A 307 7.15 1.85 17.91
N GLY A 308 7.11 1.50 16.64
CA GLY A 308 6.14 0.57 16.06
C GLY A 308 6.66 -0.87 16.06
N ALA A 309 6.25 -1.63 15.06
CA ALA A 309 6.68 -3.00 14.91
C ALA A 309 8.19 -3.13 14.59
N THR A 310 8.82 -4.15 15.18
CA THR A 310 10.13 -4.65 14.75
C THR A 310 9.96 -6.01 14.11
N SER A 311 10.44 -6.18 12.88
CA SER A 311 10.48 -7.46 12.18
C SER A 311 11.93 -7.91 11.99
N ARG A 312 12.20 -9.19 12.19
CA ARG A 312 13.51 -9.81 12.01
C ARG A 312 13.29 -11.19 11.42
N GLY A 313 14.13 -11.57 10.46
CA GLY A 313 13.97 -12.86 9.82
C GLY A 313 15.13 -13.24 8.94
N ILE A 314 14.97 -14.42 8.37
CA ILE A 314 15.85 -15.01 7.37
C ILE A 314 14.96 -15.38 6.19
N GLU A 315 15.44 -15.13 4.98
CA GLU A 315 14.77 -15.46 3.73
C GLU A 315 15.69 -16.30 2.86
N LEU A 316 15.12 -17.32 2.21
CA LEU A 316 15.81 -18.26 1.33
C LEU A 316 14.94 -18.47 0.08
N GLU A 317 15.53 -18.26 -1.09
CA GLU A 317 14.87 -18.42 -2.40
C GLU A 317 15.83 -19.07 -3.41
#